data_AF-E1WZT7-F1
#
_entry.id   AF-E1WZT7-F1
#
_cell.length_a   1.000
_cell.length_b   1.000
_cell.length_c   1.000
_cell.angle_alpha   90.00
_cell.angle_beta   90.00
_cell.angle_gamma   90.00
#
_symmetry.space_group_name_H-M   'P 1'
#
loop_
_entity.id
_entity.type
_entity.pdbx_description
1 polymer ?
#
loop_
_entity_poly.entity_id
_entity_poly.type
_entity_poly.pdbx_seq_one_letter_code
_entity_poly.pdbx_strand_id
1 'polypeptide(L)'
;MAAIMKSKLMVFTSIFIALLLIYLLSPTQKFTKKNIEVNSITFREYRDVIKRNCSSCHDYYLEMSEEQWVESNLVTPSSPAQSRVYSAIRGSNVGGDEDMPPKKSISKDDLETVKTWIHDLKKYSNKFSISKKEHLEIKFSKNKELTPIEVFERCFIQIAGKRPSRRDPLYKKVKQDQLKPSKACLLALQESSFLAENRNISKDTSQSIRDNFHRFFTSWYSNYSYYRAGATFLTHDIHPRDSSALLMSYVLWKNKPFKDILLTEGTLQAIRKSNSKNNTHLFFESPLEIREFEQYRYGDTKKKGLSRNWSPKWLPRGEIVDIVKKESFQKTPWYVNRDMNVFLFKSPLTLDKDLVGANTTQAYILNNMGRDPGEINNGGLVIPRTWSRKVLNDFLCRDLPAVRIEDTVKYVQRDSKIKFRSKSSCMQCHTTIDPMAGVIRNSQAVYTSSAGDSSIHIRYFKVSEPKSNNLLTDVDRKFHLRPPTGRFIYRNNNGNLIDQEFNNIHELNKIIISSDDFYQCATKKVLYYMTGIDINLEDNIFNKDLDKRSTYLLSVLKDLSEKFKKSGDMKLLIYDIINTDLYQQEDFGGLR
;
A
#
# COMPACT_ATOMS: atom_id res chain seq x y z
N MET A 1 -60.41 -32.46 -3.39
CA MET A 1 -59.41 -31.64 -4.12
C MET A 1 -59.88 -30.22 -4.43
N ALA A 2 -61.14 -29.96 -4.79
CA ALA A 2 -61.62 -28.61 -5.12
C ALA A 2 -61.54 -27.57 -3.98
N ALA A 3 -61.69 -27.99 -2.71
CA ALA A 3 -61.60 -27.09 -1.55
C ALA A 3 -60.17 -26.59 -1.28
N ILE A 4 -59.16 -27.42 -1.54
CA ILE A 4 -57.74 -27.09 -1.34
C ILE A 4 -57.26 -26.09 -2.41
N MET A 5 -57.84 -26.15 -3.61
CA MET A 5 -57.52 -25.19 -4.68
C MET A 5 -58.05 -23.77 -4.39
N LYS A 6 -59.26 -23.64 -3.82
CA LYS A 6 -59.82 -22.32 -3.45
C LYS A 6 -59.02 -21.65 -2.33
N SER A 7 -58.56 -22.41 -1.35
CA SER A 7 -57.71 -21.90 -0.26
C SER A 7 -56.37 -21.37 -0.78
N LYS A 8 -55.70 -22.10 -1.68
CA LYS A 8 -54.42 -21.65 -2.26
C LYS A 8 -54.57 -20.40 -3.12
N LEU A 9 -55.68 -20.27 -3.86
CA LEU A 9 -55.92 -19.10 -4.71
C LEU A 9 -56.17 -17.81 -3.89
N MET A 10 -56.87 -17.93 -2.75
CA MET A 10 -57.08 -16.80 -1.82
C MET A 10 -55.79 -16.35 -1.11
N VAL A 11 -54.92 -17.28 -0.74
CA VAL A 11 -53.61 -16.95 -0.14
C VAL A 11 -52.71 -16.25 -1.15
N PHE A 12 -52.67 -16.73 -2.40
CA PHE A 12 -51.88 -16.08 -3.45
C PHE A 12 -52.38 -14.67 -3.80
N THR A 13 -53.70 -14.46 -3.87
CA THR A 13 -54.25 -13.12 -4.11
C THR A 13 -53.97 -12.17 -2.95
N SER A 14 -54.04 -12.65 -1.70
CA SER A 14 -53.73 -11.83 -0.53
C SER A 14 -52.24 -11.44 -0.46
N ILE A 15 -51.34 -12.37 -0.78
CA ILE A 15 -49.89 -12.10 -0.86
C ILE A 15 -49.58 -11.14 -2.01
N PHE A 16 -50.24 -11.28 -3.17
CA PHE A 16 -50.04 -10.39 -4.30
C PHE A 16 -50.51 -8.95 -4.00
N ILE A 17 -51.66 -8.80 -3.32
CA ILE A 17 -52.17 -7.50 -2.88
C ILE A 17 -51.24 -6.87 -1.83
N ALA A 18 -50.73 -7.66 -0.87
CA ALA A 18 -49.79 -7.17 0.13
C ALA A 18 -48.45 -6.71 -0.50
N LEU A 19 -47.91 -7.46 -1.46
CA LEU A 19 -46.72 -7.08 -2.21
C LEU A 19 -46.95 -5.85 -3.09
N LEU A 20 -48.13 -5.71 -3.70
CA LEU A 20 -48.51 -4.52 -4.47
C LEU A 20 -48.62 -3.28 -3.55
N LEU A 21 -49.18 -3.44 -2.36
CA LEU A 21 -49.25 -2.38 -1.33
C LEU A 21 -47.86 -2.01 -0.81
N ILE A 22 -46.96 -2.98 -0.57
CA ILE A 22 -45.57 -2.71 -0.20
C ILE A 22 -44.81 -2.03 -1.35
N TYR A 23 -45.10 -2.37 -2.60
CA TYR A 23 -44.51 -1.69 -3.76
C TYR A 23 -45.04 -0.25 -3.92
N LEU A 24 -46.31 -0.01 -3.62
CA LEU A 24 -46.93 1.33 -3.65
C LEU A 24 -46.56 2.20 -2.44
N LEU A 25 -46.25 1.59 -1.29
CA LEU A 25 -45.82 2.27 -0.05
C LEU A 25 -44.30 2.32 0.11
N SER A 26 -43.55 1.59 -0.71
CA SER A 26 -42.12 1.75 -0.86
C SER A 26 -41.84 3.20 -1.24
N PRO A 27 -40.96 3.91 -0.52
CA PRO A 27 -40.45 5.19 -0.95
C PRO A 27 -39.56 4.95 -2.17
N THR A 28 -40.19 4.66 -3.30
CA THR A 28 -39.65 5.08 -4.58
C THR A 28 -39.36 6.55 -4.37
N GLN A 29 -38.07 6.89 -4.37
CA GLN A 29 -37.61 8.25 -4.57
C GLN A 29 -38.20 8.69 -5.90
N LYS A 30 -39.46 9.16 -5.87
CA LYS A 30 -39.91 10.22 -6.73
C LYS A 30 -38.94 11.34 -6.39
N PHE A 31 -37.84 11.40 -7.13
CA PHE A 31 -37.18 12.63 -7.48
C PHE A 31 -38.31 13.51 -8.03
N THR A 32 -38.99 14.18 -7.10
CA THR A 32 -39.78 15.33 -7.43
C THR A 32 -38.79 16.22 -8.13
N LYS A 33 -39.00 16.45 -9.43
CA LYS A 33 -38.32 17.48 -10.20
C LYS A 33 -38.61 18.80 -9.48
N LYS A 34 -37.84 19.09 -8.44
CA LYS A 34 -37.75 20.41 -7.88
C LYS A 34 -37.13 21.18 -9.02
N ASN A 35 -37.93 22.01 -9.69
CA ASN A 35 -37.40 22.92 -10.68
C ASN A 35 -36.31 23.72 -9.97
N ILE A 36 -35.05 23.38 -10.25
CA ILE A 36 -33.91 24.12 -9.73
C ILE A 36 -34.03 25.48 -10.42
N GLU A 37 -34.46 26.46 -9.66
CA GLU A 37 -34.62 27.81 -10.15
C GLU A 37 -33.23 28.35 -10.53
N VAL A 38 -32.95 28.40 -11.83
CA VAL A 38 -31.67 28.85 -12.37
C VAL A 38 -31.66 30.39 -12.31
N ASN A 39 -31.24 30.91 -11.15
CA ASN A 39 -31.24 32.35 -10.85
C ASN A 39 -30.04 33.09 -11.48
N SER A 40 -28.99 32.40 -11.90
CA SER A 40 -27.82 32.99 -12.57
C SER A 40 -27.93 32.86 -14.10
N ILE A 41 -27.83 33.99 -14.81
CA ILE A 41 -27.79 34.02 -16.29
C ILE A 41 -26.59 33.23 -16.80
N THR A 42 -25.42 33.43 -16.21
CA THR A 42 -24.19 32.75 -16.65
C THR A 42 -24.20 31.25 -16.34
N PHE A 43 -24.89 30.81 -15.28
CA PHE A 43 -25.13 29.39 -15.04
C PHE A 43 -26.09 28.77 -16.06
N ARG A 44 -27.09 29.53 -16.53
CA ARG A 44 -28.00 29.08 -17.60
C ARG A 44 -27.26 28.86 -18.91
N GLU A 45 -26.43 29.83 -19.29
CA GLU A 45 -25.59 29.75 -20.50
C GLU A 45 -24.60 28.59 -20.41
N TYR A 46 -23.95 28.41 -19.25
CA TYR A 46 -23.13 27.23 -18.97
C TYR A 46 -23.91 25.92 -19.15
N ARG A 47 -25.12 25.83 -18.57
CA ARG A 47 -25.97 24.64 -18.71
C ARG A 47 -26.34 24.34 -20.16
N ASP A 48 -26.53 25.37 -20.99
CA ASP A 48 -26.78 25.18 -22.41
C ASP A 48 -25.55 24.63 -23.14
N VAL A 49 -24.33 25.07 -22.78
CA VAL A 49 -23.08 24.47 -23.27
C VAL A 49 -23.01 22.99 -22.90
N ILE A 50 -23.26 22.65 -21.64
CA ILE A 50 -23.27 21.27 -21.13
C ILE A 50 -24.34 20.43 -21.82
N LYS A 51 -25.54 20.99 -22.04
CA LYS A 51 -26.63 20.32 -22.76
C LYS A 51 -26.22 19.97 -24.19
N ARG A 52 -25.67 20.94 -24.93
CA ARG A 52 -25.29 20.75 -26.34
C ARG A 52 -24.10 19.82 -26.53
N ASN A 53 -23.13 19.85 -25.62
CA ASN A 53 -21.84 19.19 -25.83
C ASN A 53 -21.62 17.95 -24.96
N CYS A 54 -22.21 17.87 -23.76
CA CYS A 54 -21.85 16.85 -22.77
C CYS A 54 -23.01 15.89 -22.42
N SER A 55 -24.26 16.35 -22.53
CA SER A 55 -25.42 15.63 -21.98
C SER A 55 -25.72 14.27 -22.62
N SER A 56 -25.24 14.02 -23.85
CA SER A 56 -25.41 12.72 -24.50
C SER A 56 -24.67 11.58 -23.78
N CYS A 57 -23.65 11.91 -22.99
CA CYS A 57 -22.86 10.96 -22.20
C CYS A 57 -22.93 11.23 -20.68
N HIS A 58 -23.42 12.40 -20.29
CA HIS A 58 -23.51 12.87 -18.91
C HIS A 58 -24.88 13.52 -18.67
N ASP A 59 -25.95 12.73 -18.75
CA ASP A 59 -27.33 13.19 -18.59
C ASP A 59 -27.58 13.86 -17.23
N TYR A 60 -27.00 13.32 -16.15
CA TYR A 60 -27.13 13.85 -14.79
C TYR A 60 -26.53 15.25 -14.60
N TYR A 61 -25.63 15.71 -15.47
CA TYR A 61 -25.07 17.07 -15.39
C TYR A 61 -26.14 18.15 -15.56
N LEU A 62 -27.24 17.85 -16.25
CA LEU A 62 -28.36 18.77 -16.39
C LEU A 62 -29.24 18.82 -15.12
N GLU A 63 -29.03 17.93 -14.17
CA GLU A 63 -29.77 17.89 -12.91
C GLU A 63 -29.01 18.57 -11.77
N MET A 64 -27.74 18.91 -11.98
CA MET A 64 -26.91 19.56 -10.98
C MET A 64 -27.21 21.07 -10.85
N SER A 65 -27.38 21.53 -9.62
CA SER A 65 -27.42 22.95 -9.24
C SER A 65 -26.02 23.59 -9.29
N GLU A 66 -25.97 24.92 -9.27
CA GLU A 66 -24.71 25.70 -9.32
C GLU A 66 -23.80 25.33 -8.14
N GLU A 67 -24.37 25.17 -6.95
CA GLU A 67 -23.68 24.69 -5.75
C GLU A 67 -23.10 23.29 -5.94
N GLN A 68 -23.89 22.36 -6.48
CA GLN A 68 -23.48 20.97 -6.64
C GLN A 68 -22.28 20.80 -7.60
N TRP A 69 -22.14 21.67 -8.61
CA TRP A 69 -20.95 21.68 -9.49
C TRP A 69 -19.66 22.04 -8.75
N VAL A 70 -19.77 22.92 -7.76
CA VAL A 70 -18.65 23.32 -6.90
C VAL A 70 -18.38 22.26 -5.85
N GLU A 71 -19.43 21.75 -5.18
CA GLU A 71 -19.34 20.69 -4.17
C GLU A 71 -18.77 19.38 -4.75
N SER A 72 -19.11 19.05 -6.00
CA SER A 72 -18.57 17.87 -6.68
C SER A 72 -17.14 18.05 -7.21
N ASN A 73 -16.51 19.21 -6.97
CA ASN A 73 -15.18 19.55 -7.44
C ASN A 73 -15.00 19.42 -8.98
N LEU A 74 -16.09 19.52 -9.74
CA LEU A 74 -16.04 19.63 -11.19
C LEU A 74 -15.61 21.03 -11.60
N VAL A 75 -15.85 22.02 -10.72
CA VAL A 75 -15.53 23.43 -10.91
C VAL A 75 -14.85 23.99 -9.65
N THR A 76 -13.72 24.68 -9.86
CA THR A 76 -13.06 25.46 -8.82
C THR A 76 -13.42 26.93 -9.01
N PRO A 77 -14.15 27.56 -8.07
CA PRO A 77 -14.57 28.95 -8.19
C PRO A 77 -13.42 29.90 -8.52
N SER A 78 -13.66 30.79 -9.48
CA SER A 78 -12.70 31.79 -9.98
C SER A 78 -11.42 31.25 -10.62
N SER A 79 -11.29 29.93 -10.81
CA SER A 79 -10.08 29.30 -11.34
C SER A 79 -10.41 28.28 -12.43
N PRO A 80 -10.54 28.72 -13.70
CA PRO A 80 -10.77 27.81 -14.83
C PRO A 80 -9.64 26.77 -14.96
N ALA A 81 -8.39 27.17 -14.74
CA ALA A 81 -7.25 26.25 -14.81
C ALA A 81 -7.30 25.11 -13.77
N GLN A 82 -7.97 25.33 -12.63
CA GLN A 82 -8.18 24.32 -11.60
C GLN A 82 -9.57 23.67 -11.67
N SER A 83 -10.39 24.05 -12.64
CA SER A 83 -11.74 23.50 -12.83
C SER A 83 -11.66 22.29 -13.76
N ARG A 84 -11.91 21.09 -13.22
CA ARG A 84 -11.80 19.83 -13.99
C ARG A 84 -12.64 19.85 -15.26
N VAL A 85 -13.87 20.37 -15.20
CA VAL A 85 -14.73 20.47 -16.39
C VAL A 85 -14.08 21.33 -17.47
N TYR A 86 -13.54 22.50 -17.12
CA TYR A 86 -12.90 23.42 -18.05
C TYR A 86 -11.60 22.85 -18.62
N SER A 87 -10.79 22.26 -17.75
CA SER A 87 -9.55 21.60 -18.16
C SER A 87 -9.82 20.40 -19.08
N ALA A 88 -10.88 19.63 -18.86
CA ALA A 88 -11.25 18.53 -19.74
C ALA A 88 -11.80 18.98 -21.10
N ILE A 89 -12.55 20.09 -21.16
CA ILE A 89 -13.18 20.52 -22.41
C ILE A 89 -12.30 21.38 -23.31
N ARG A 90 -11.29 22.07 -22.77
CA ARG A 90 -10.37 22.86 -23.59
C ARG A 90 -9.48 22.00 -24.48
N GLY A 91 -9.35 20.71 -24.17
CA GLY A 91 -8.61 19.76 -24.99
C GLY A 91 -7.14 19.63 -24.59
N SER A 92 -6.63 18.41 -24.67
CA SER A 92 -5.26 18.05 -24.29
C SER A 92 -4.20 18.80 -25.12
N ASN A 93 -4.54 19.15 -26.37
CA ASN A 93 -3.68 19.86 -27.32
C ASN A 93 -3.33 21.29 -26.90
N VAL A 94 -4.14 21.95 -26.07
CA VAL A 94 -3.88 23.32 -25.56
C VAL A 94 -3.65 23.33 -24.04
N GLY A 95 -3.26 22.18 -23.47
CA GLY A 95 -2.93 22.05 -22.05
C GLY A 95 -4.12 21.68 -21.16
N GLY A 96 -5.23 21.24 -21.74
CA GLY A 96 -6.31 20.57 -21.01
C GLY A 96 -5.94 19.19 -20.49
N ASP A 97 -6.74 18.68 -19.57
CA ASP A 97 -6.52 17.40 -18.90
C ASP A 97 -6.90 16.22 -19.82
N GLU A 98 -7.94 16.43 -20.63
CA GLU A 98 -8.55 15.44 -21.52
C GLU A 98 -9.08 16.13 -22.79
N ASP A 99 -9.59 15.33 -23.75
CA ASP A 99 -10.31 15.80 -24.93
C ASP A 99 -11.79 15.44 -24.78
N MET A 100 -12.52 16.27 -24.03
CA MET A 100 -13.96 16.10 -23.84
C MET A 100 -14.74 17.17 -24.63
N PRO A 101 -15.77 16.80 -25.41
CA PRO A 101 -16.23 15.44 -25.68
C PRO A 101 -15.24 14.65 -26.57
N PRO A 102 -15.20 13.32 -26.47
CA PRO A 102 -14.30 12.52 -27.29
C PRO A 102 -14.55 12.78 -28.78
N LYS A 103 -13.47 13.05 -29.54
CA LYS A 103 -13.50 13.30 -31.01
C LYS A 103 -14.24 14.57 -31.45
N LYS A 104 -14.64 15.45 -30.53
CA LYS A 104 -15.31 16.72 -30.87
C LYS A 104 -14.69 17.86 -30.08
N SER A 105 -14.15 18.87 -30.76
CA SER A 105 -13.69 20.08 -30.08
C SER A 105 -14.88 20.95 -29.69
N ILE A 106 -14.88 21.47 -28.46
CA ILE A 106 -15.80 22.53 -28.04
C ILE A 106 -15.42 23.84 -28.76
N SER A 107 -16.41 24.64 -29.14
CA SER A 107 -16.19 25.93 -29.82
C SER A 107 -15.50 26.93 -28.87
N LYS A 108 -14.79 27.93 -29.43
CA LYS A 108 -14.15 28.96 -28.60
C LYS A 108 -15.15 29.74 -27.75
N ASP A 109 -16.34 30.00 -28.30
CA ASP A 109 -17.40 30.74 -27.61
C ASP A 109 -18.00 29.92 -26.45
N ASP A 110 -18.22 28.62 -26.66
CA ASP A 110 -18.65 27.71 -25.59
C ASP A 110 -17.58 27.60 -24.48
N LEU A 111 -16.28 27.56 -24.83
CA LEU A 111 -15.19 27.57 -23.85
C LEU A 111 -15.17 28.86 -23.03
N GLU A 112 -15.30 30.02 -23.68
CA GLU A 112 -15.30 31.30 -22.98
C GLU A 112 -16.55 31.46 -22.10
N THR A 113 -17.69 30.89 -22.51
CA THR A 113 -18.91 30.81 -21.68
C THR A 113 -18.66 30.03 -20.39
N VAL A 114 -18.06 28.84 -20.48
CA VAL A 114 -17.73 28.01 -19.30
C VAL A 114 -16.73 28.75 -18.40
N LYS A 115 -15.69 29.36 -18.99
CA LYS A 115 -14.68 30.13 -18.26
C LYS A 115 -15.27 31.33 -17.53
N THR A 116 -16.17 32.07 -18.17
CA THR A 116 -16.86 33.24 -17.60
C THR A 116 -17.69 32.84 -16.40
N TRP A 117 -18.52 31.80 -16.54
CA TRP A 117 -19.29 31.29 -15.41
C TRP A 117 -18.40 30.86 -14.23
N ILE A 118 -17.29 30.16 -14.49
CA ILE A 118 -16.34 29.79 -13.43
C ILE A 118 -15.79 31.03 -12.70
N HIS A 119 -15.53 32.12 -13.41
CA HIS A 119 -15.10 33.37 -12.79
C HIS A 119 -16.19 34.01 -11.91
N ASP A 120 -17.44 33.95 -12.34
CA ASP A 120 -18.61 34.49 -11.61
C ASP A 120 -18.93 33.75 -10.31
N LEU A 121 -18.43 32.53 -10.13
CA LEU A 121 -18.54 31.78 -8.89
C LEU A 121 -17.77 32.40 -7.70
N LYS A 122 -17.19 33.60 -7.87
CA LYS A 122 -16.54 34.36 -6.78
C LYS A 122 -17.44 34.50 -5.54
N LYS A 123 -18.77 34.51 -5.67
CA LYS A 123 -19.70 34.48 -4.52
C LYS A 123 -19.49 33.29 -3.57
N TYR A 124 -18.98 32.17 -4.08
CA TYR A 124 -18.63 31.00 -3.29
C TYR A 124 -17.20 31.06 -2.72
N SER A 125 -16.31 31.90 -3.27
CA SER A 125 -14.88 31.96 -2.86
C SER A 125 -14.70 32.28 -1.37
N ASN A 126 -15.56 33.13 -0.78
CA ASN A 126 -15.52 33.48 0.65
C ASN A 126 -16.17 32.44 1.57
N LYS A 127 -17.10 31.63 1.04
CA LYS A 127 -17.73 30.53 1.80
C LYS A 127 -16.78 29.35 2.00
N PHE A 128 -15.67 29.33 1.27
CA PHE A 128 -14.62 28.31 1.33
C PHE A 128 -13.32 28.79 1.97
N SER A 129 -13.34 29.95 2.65
CA SER A 129 -12.31 30.37 3.59
C SER A 129 -12.16 29.27 4.65
N ILE A 130 -11.01 28.59 4.65
CA ILE A 130 -10.70 27.50 5.57
C ILE A 130 -10.92 27.99 6.99
N SER A 131 -12.03 27.57 7.60
CA SER A 131 -12.26 27.81 9.02
C SER A 131 -11.09 27.17 9.79
N LYS A 132 -10.47 27.99 10.63
CA LYS A 132 -9.35 27.61 11.48
C LYS A 132 -9.80 26.44 12.34
N LYS A 133 -9.05 25.34 12.29
CA LYS A 133 -9.20 24.12 13.10
C LYS A 133 -9.66 24.41 14.54
N GLU A 134 -10.94 24.25 14.82
CA GLU A 134 -11.37 23.81 16.14
C GLU A 134 -11.15 22.30 16.20
N HIS A 135 -10.35 21.85 17.17
CA HIS A 135 -10.29 20.45 17.53
C HIS A 135 -11.68 20.03 18.01
N LEU A 136 -12.45 19.34 17.16
CA LEU A 136 -13.73 18.78 17.53
C LEU A 136 -13.48 17.67 18.56
N GLU A 137 -13.75 18.01 19.82
CA GLU A 137 -13.59 17.10 20.96
C GLU A 137 -14.72 16.05 20.93
N ILE A 138 -14.38 14.78 20.65
CA ILE A 138 -15.32 13.67 20.86
C ILE A 138 -15.35 13.38 22.36
N LYS A 139 -16.51 13.62 23.00
CA LYS A 139 -16.72 13.26 24.40
C LYS A 139 -17.12 11.79 24.49
N PHE A 140 -16.21 10.96 24.98
CA PHE A 140 -16.52 9.57 25.28
C PHE A 140 -17.38 9.43 26.54
N SER A 141 -18.23 8.40 26.55
CA SER A 141 -19.11 8.10 27.68
C SER A 141 -18.31 7.46 28.81
N LYS A 142 -18.23 8.10 29.98
CA LYS A 142 -17.57 7.55 31.18
C LYS A 142 -18.07 6.15 31.57
N ASN A 143 -19.36 5.86 31.34
CA ASN A 143 -19.94 4.54 31.66
C ASN A 143 -19.45 3.41 30.74
N LYS A 144 -18.71 3.74 29.68
CA LYS A 144 -18.10 2.79 28.73
C LYS A 144 -16.58 2.76 28.86
N GLU A 145 -16.02 3.44 29.85
CA GLU A 145 -14.58 3.40 30.12
C GLU A 145 -14.23 2.04 30.74
N LEU A 146 -13.21 1.39 30.17
CA LEU A 146 -12.71 0.12 30.67
C LEU A 146 -11.96 0.32 31.99
N THR A 147 -12.06 -0.67 32.86
CA THR A 147 -11.19 -0.76 34.03
C THR A 147 -9.73 -0.95 33.61
N PRO A 148 -8.74 -0.57 34.46
CA PRO A 148 -7.32 -0.77 34.17
C PRO A 148 -6.99 -2.23 33.79
N ILE A 149 -7.63 -3.21 34.42
CA ILE A 149 -7.36 -4.62 34.13
C ILE A 149 -7.89 -5.03 32.76
N GLU A 150 -9.06 -4.53 32.33
CA GLU A 150 -9.62 -4.81 31.00
C GLU A 150 -8.77 -4.18 29.89
N VAL A 151 -8.22 -2.97 30.12
CA VAL A 151 -7.28 -2.35 29.18
C VAL A 151 -6.00 -3.19 29.04
N PHE A 152 -5.46 -3.69 30.15
CA PHE A 152 -4.29 -4.58 30.13
C PHE A 152 -4.59 -5.90 29.43
N GLU A 153 -5.71 -6.56 29.77
CA GLU A 153 -6.12 -7.80 29.12
C GLU A 153 -6.31 -7.62 27.61
N ARG A 154 -6.98 -6.55 27.18
CA ARG A 154 -7.16 -6.21 25.76
C ARG A 154 -5.83 -6.10 25.05
N CYS A 155 -4.91 -5.29 25.59
CA CYS A 155 -3.58 -5.14 24.98
C CYS A 155 -2.81 -6.45 24.96
N PHE A 156 -2.82 -7.20 26.06
CA PHE A 156 -2.10 -8.45 26.17
C PHE A 156 -2.64 -9.51 25.18
N ILE A 157 -3.96 -9.60 24.99
CA ILE A 157 -4.57 -10.46 23.97
C ILE A 157 -4.10 -10.07 22.57
N GLN A 158 -4.03 -8.78 22.27
CA GLN A 158 -3.59 -8.32 20.95
C GLN A 158 -2.12 -8.67 20.69
N ILE A 159 -1.23 -8.40 21.66
CA ILE A 159 0.21 -8.66 21.46
C ILE A 159 0.56 -10.15 21.59
N ALA A 160 -0.08 -10.90 22.49
CA ALA A 160 0.28 -12.29 22.81
C ALA A 160 -0.68 -13.34 22.21
N GLY A 161 -1.83 -12.93 21.65
CA GLY A 161 -2.81 -13.82 21.02
C GLY A 161 -3.55 -14.71 22.03
N LYS A 162 -3.44 -14.41 23.32
CA LYS A 162 -3.99 -15.18 24.43
C LYS A 162 -4.20 -14.27 25.64
N ARG A 163 -5.06 -14.66 26.57
CA ARG A 163 -5.27 -13.92 27.83
C ARG A 163 -4.04 -13.99 28.75
N PRO A 164 -3.73 -12.94 29.52
CA PRO A 164 -2.70 -13.01 30.54
C PRO A 164 -3.11 -14.00 31.64
N SER A 165 -2.13 -14.71 32.20
CA SER A 165 -2.39 -15.55 33.36
C SER A 165 -2.68 -14.67 34.58
N ARG A 166 -3.71 -15.01 35.38
CA ARG A 166 -3.96 -14.32 36.66
C ARG A 166 -2.81 -14.43 37.66
N ARG A 167 -1.89 -15.39 37.44
CA ARG A 167 -0.67 -15.56 38.24
C ARG A 167 0.50 -14.70 37.74
N ASP A 168 0.40 -14.10 36.55
CA ASP A 168 1.43 -13.26 35.95
C ASP A 168 1.72 -12.04 36.86
N PRO A 169 3.00 -11.74 37.18
CA PRO A 169 3.37 -10.59 37.98
C PRO A 169 2.83 -9.25 37.44
N LEU A 170 2.80 -9.07 36.12
CA LEU A 170 2.27 -7.84 35.50
C LEU A 170 0.77 -7.72 35.72
N TYR A 171 0.02 -8.82 35.56
CA TYR A 171 -1.42 -8.87 35.83
C TYR A 171 -1.73 -8.48 37.29
N LYS A 172 -0.99 -9.04 38.25
CA LYS A 172 -1.17 -8.73 39.68
C LYS A 172 -0.91 -7.26 39.98
N LYS A 173 0.18 -6.69 39.44
CA LYS A 173 0.52 -5.27 39.63
C LYS A 173 -0.54 -4.33 39.06
N VAL A 174 -1.09 -4.62 37.88
CA VAL A 174 -2.20 -3.83 37.32
C VAL A 174 -3.45 -3.96 38.17
N LYS A 175 -3.81 -5.18 38.58
CA LYS A 175 -4.99 -5.42 39.43
C LYS A 175 -4.91 -4.71 40.79
N GLN A 176 -3.70 -4.52 41.31
CA GLN A 176 -3.41 -3.84 42.57
C GLN A 176 -3.17 -2.33 42.41
N ASP A 177 -3.39 -1.78 41.21
CA ASP A 177 -3.14 -0.38 40.84
C ASP A 177 -1.68 0.09 41.08
N GLN A 178 -0.74 -0.85 41.12
CA GLN A 178 0.70 -0.57 41.27
C GLN A 178 1.37 -0.26 39.93
N LEU A 179 0.70 -0.55 38.82
CA LEU A 179 1.25 -0.39 37.48
C LEU A 179 0.14 -0.07 36.48
N LYS A 180 0.30 1.02 35.73
CA LYS A 180 -0.64 1.39 34.67
C LYS A 180 -0.68 0.31 33.55
N PRO A 181 -1.84 0.04 32.94
CA PRO A 181 -1.99 -1.02 31.94
C PRO A 181 -1.10 -0.82 30.70
N SER A 182 -0.98 0.41 30.21
CA SER A 182 -0.07 0.75 29.10
C SER A 182 1.38 0.42 29.42
N LYS A 183 1.84 0.76 30.64
CA LYS A 183 3.19 0.47 31.11
C LYS A 183 3.43 -1.03 31.29
N ALA A 184 2.44 -1.77 31.80
CA ALA A 184 2.51 -3.22 31.91
C ALA A 184 2.65 -3.89 30.54
N CYS A 185 1.88 -3.43 29.54
CA CYS A 185 1.98 -3.95 28.19
C CYS A 185 3.32 -3.60 27.52
N LEU A 186 3.84 -2.38 27.75
CA LEU A 186 5.18 -2.00 27.30
C LEU A 186 6.27 -2.91 27.91
N LEU A 187 6.18 -3.23 29.20
CA LEU A 187 7.12 -4.16 29.85
C LEU A 187 7.04 -5.55 29.22
N ALA A 188 5.84 -6.08 28.95
CA ALA A 188 5.69 -7.36 28.27
C ALA A 188 6.36 -7.37 26.88
N LEU A 189 6.24 -6.28 26.12
CA LEU A 189 6.94 -6.11 24.83
C LEU A 189 8.47 -6.02 25.01
N GLN A 190 8.95 -5.27 26.00
CA GLN A 190 10.38 -5.13 26.27
C GLN A 190 11.02 -6.46 26.68
N GLU A 191 10.36 -7.21 27.56
CA GLU A 191 10.76 -8.56 28.01
C GLU A 191 10.63 -9.63 26.91
N SER A 192 9.96 -9.30 25.80
CA SER A 192 9.88 -10.13 24.60
C SER A 192 11.06 -9.98 23.65
N SER A 193 11.98 -9.04 23.92
CA SER A 193 13.20 -8.85 23.12
C SER A 193 14.14 -10.06 23.22
N PHE A 194 14.92 -10.32 22.16
CA PHE A 194 15.84 -11.47 22.13
C PHE A 194 16.89 -11.44 23.25
N LEU A 195 17.28 -10.24 23.69
CA LEU A 195 18.32 -10.00 24.70
C LEU A 195 17.78 -9.91 26.14
N ALA A 196 16.48 -10.13 26.37
CA ALA A 196 15.90 -9.97 27.70
C ALA A 196 16.27 -11.13 28.63
N GLU A 197 17.09 -10.84 29.65
CA GLU A 197 17.52 -11.78 30.69
C GLU A 197 16.49 -11.91 31.82
N ASN A 198 15.96 -10.78 32.30
CA ASN A 198 14.95 -10.72 33.35
C ASN A 198 13.55 -10.58 32.74
N ARG A 199 12.62 -11.46 33.13
CA ARG A 199 11.25 -11.48 32.59
C ARG A 199 10.24 -11.67 33.70
N ASN A 200 9.24 -10.80 33.76
CA ASN A 200 8.01 -10.99 34.50
C ASN A 200 7.07 -11.95 33.76
N ILE A 201 7.13 -11.98 32.42
CA ILE A 201 6.37 -12.93 31.59
C ILE A 201 7.13 -14.25 31.36
N SER A 202 6.39 -15.33 31.08
CA SER A 202 7.01 -16.63 30.74
C SER A 202 7.75 -16.60 29.40
N LYS A 203 8.72 -17.51 29.21
CA LYS A 203 9.44 -17.67 27.93
C LYS A 203 8.49 -17.96 26.77
N ASP A 204 7.47 -18.79 26.99
CA ASP A 204 6.47 -19.13 25.96
C ASP A 204 5.61 -17.92 25.58
N THR A 205 5.26 -17.08 26.55
CA THR A 205 4.53 -15.83 26.29
C THR A 205 5.39 -14.84 25.49
N SER A 206 6.65 -14.69 25.89
CA SER A 206 7.64 -13.90 25.17
C SER A 206 7.80 -14.37 23.71
N GLN A 207 7.81 -15.69 23.47
CA GLN A 207 7.82 -16.26 22.11
C GLN A 207 6.52 -15.99 21.36
N SER A 208 5.35 -16.20 21.99
CA SER A 208 4.04 -15.92 21.38
C SER A 208 3.93 -14.46 20.92
N ILE A 209 4.43 -13.52 21.72
CA ILE A 209 4.46 -12.10 21.37
C ILE A 209 5.35 -11.86 20.13
N ARG A 210 6.56 -12.42 20.09
CA ARG A 210 7.44 -12.30 18.91
C ARG A 210 6.79 -12.84 17.65
N ASP A 211 6.20 -14.02 17.72
CA ASP A 211 5.58 -14.69 16.57
C ASP A 211 4.34 -13.94 16.07
N ASN A 212 3.55 -13.35 16.98
CA ASN A 212 2.41 -12.52 16.60
C ASN A 212 2.82 -11.27 15.84
N PHE A 213 3.82 -10.53 16.33
CA PHE A 213 4.30 -9.35 15.61
C PHE A 213 4.95 -9.72 14.29
N HIS A 214 5.69 -10.82 14.23
CA HIS A 214 6.27 -11.27 12.96
C HIS A 214 5.18 -11.62 11.93
N ARG A 215 4.11 -12.32 12.35
CA ARG A 215 2.92 -12.58 11.50
C ARG A 215 2.21 -11.29 11.09
N PHE A 216 2.05 -10.35 12.02
CA PHE A 216 1.51 -9.03 11.73
C PHE A 216 2.34 -8.29 10.68
N PHE A 217 3.67 -8.23 10.82
CA PHE A 217 4.54 -7.61 9.81
C PHE A 217 4.53 -8.35 8.48
N THR A 218 4.37 -9.67 8.49
CA THR A 218 4.20 -10.47 7.26
C THR A 218 2.95 -10.03 6.48
N SER A 219 1.88 -9.63 7.19
CA SER A 219 0.65 -9.14 6.57
C SER A 219 0.82 -7.77 5.90
N TRP A 220 1.85 -6.98 6.25
CA TRP A 220 2.11 -5.68 5.63
C TRP A 220 2.58 -5.79 4.19
N TYR A 221 3.07 -6.96 3.79
CA TYR A 221 3.70 -7.22 2.50
C TYR A 221 3.00 -8.36 1.74
N SER A 222 1.68 -8.52 1.96
CA SER A 222 0.87 -9.72 1.69
C SER A 222 0.75 -10.21 0.24
N ASN A 223 1.41 -9.57 -0.73
CA ASN A 223 1.43 -10.01 -2.12
C ASN A 223 2.53 -11.03 -2.39
N TYR A 224 2.41 -12.24 -1.81
CA TYR A 224 3.27 -13.39 -2.16
C TYR A 224 2.87 -13.99 -3.51
N SER A 225 2.98 -13.21 -4.59
CA SER A 225 2.67 -13.67 -5.94
C SER A 225 3.88 -14.30 -6.63
N TYR A 226 4.65 -15.11 -5.91
CA TYR A 226 5.77 -15.91 -6.45
C TYR A 226 5.33 -16.77 -7.65
N TYR A 227 4.06 -17.20 -7.70
CA TYR A 227 3.49 -17.93 -8.82
C TYR A 227 3.52 -17.12 -10.14
N ARG A 228 3.21 -15.81 -10.10
CA ARG A 228 3.35 -14.93 -11.28
C ARG A 228 4.81 -14.66 -11.65
N ALA A 229 5.73 -14.81 -10.70
CA ALA A 229 7.15 -14.79 -10.99
C ALA A 229 7.65 -16.14 -11.55
N GLY A 230 6.81 -17.18 -11.66
CA GLY A 230 7.23 -18.51 -12.10
C GLY A 230 8.10 -19.24 -11.07
N ALA A 231 7.97 -18.90 -9.78
CA ALA A 231 8.70 -19.56 -8.72
C ALA A 231 8.20 -20.99 -8.49
N THR A 232 9.13 -21.90 -8.21
CA THR A 232 8.85 -23.28 -7.82
C THR A 232 8.95 -23.46 -6.30
N PHE A 233 8.56 -24.63 -5.82
CA PHE A 233 8.72 -25.06 -4.42
C PHE A 233 10.13 -24.80 -3.88
N LEU A 234 11.18 -25.00 -4.69
CA LEU A 234 12.56 -24.82 -4.29
C LEU A 234 12.85 -23.38 -3.85
N THR A 235 12.25 -22.39 -4.50
CA THR A 235 12.43 -20.97 -4.15
C THR A 235 11.99 -20.73 -2.70
N HIS A 236 10.89 -21.34 -2.28
CA HIS A 236 10.29 -21.13 -0.96
C HIS A 236 11.07 -21.74 0.19
N ASP A 237 11.90 -22.72 -0.11
CA ASP A 237 12.62 -23.49 0.89
C ASP A 237 14.06 -23.04 1.08
N ILE A 238 14.58 -22.20 0.17
CA ILE A 238 15.95 -21.67 0.24
C ILE A 238 15.98 -20.13 0.36
N HIS A 239 14.89 -19.40 0.00
CA HIS A 239 14.77 -17.94 0.15
C HIS A 239 13.70 -17.55 1.19
N PRO A 240 14.02 -16.69 2.18
CA PRO A 240 13.03 -16.26 3.15
C PRO A 240 12.02 -15.32 2.48
N ARG A 241 10.78 -15.80 2.27
CA ARG A 241 9.70 -14.98 1.70
C ARG A 241 9.38 -13.76 2.54
N ASP A 242 9.49 -13.92 3.84
CA ASP A 242 9.21 -12.95 4.90
C ASP A 242 10.35 -11.96 5.15
N SER A 243 11.37 -11.86 4.27
CA SER A 243 12.57 -11.02 4.51
C SER A 243 12.25 -9.56 4.88
N SER A 244 11.24 -8.94 4.25
CA SER A 244 10.81 -7.58 4.60
C SER A 244 10.19 -7.51 6.00
N ALA A 245 9.41 -8.52 6.39
CA ALA A 245 8.85 -8.65 7.74
C ALA A 245 9.91 -9.02 8.79
N LEU A 246 10.94 -9.75 8.38
CA LEU A 246 12.10 -10.07 9.21
C LEU A 246 12.84 -8.79 9.60
N LEU A 247 12.95 -7.83 8.69
CA LEU A 247 13.57 -6.54 8.99
C LEU A 247 12.73 -5.70 9.99
N MET A 248 11.40 -5.71 9.85
CA MET A 248 10.51 -5.12 10.86
C MET A 248 10.70 -5.76 12.24
N SER A 249 10.80 -7.09 12.26
CA SER A 249 11.01 -7.88 13.47
C SER A 249 12.38 -7.58 14.09
N TYR A 250 13.41 -7.43 13.26
CA TYR A 250 14.75 -7.04 13.69
C TYR A 250 14.71 -5.66 14.36
N VAL A 251 14.05 -4.68 13.74
CA VAL A 251 13.96 -3.33 14.29
C VAL A 251 13.22 -3.32 15.62
N LEU A 252 12.07 -3.99 15.71
CA LEU A 252 11.30 -4.08 16.96
C LEU A 252 12.07 -4.80 18.09
N TRP A 253 12.67 -5.96 17.79
CA TRP A 253 13.23 -6.84 18.83
C TRP A 253 14.69 -6.57 19.18
N LYS A 254 15.42 -5.82 18.34
CA LYS A 254 16.78 -5.32 18.63
C LYS A 254 16.79 -3.85 19.04
N ASN A 255 15.62 -3.27 19.35
CA ASN A 255 15.46 -1.88 19.80
C ASN A 255 16.13 -0.87 18.85
N LYS A 256 15.93 -1.04 17.55
CA LYS A 256 16.43 -0.10 16.55
C LYS A 256 15.38 0.98 16.25
N PRO A 257 15.80 2.18 15.82
CA PRO A 257 14.88 3.17 15.30
C PRO A 257 14.10 2.66 14.08
N PHE A 258 12.83 3.03 13.97
CA PHE A 258 11.93 2.61 12.89
C PHE A 258 12.48 2.88 11.48
N LYS A 259 13.19 4.00 11.30
CA LYS A 259 13.87 4.34 10.03
C LYS A 259 14.82 3.25 9.52
N ASP A 260 15.36 2.42 10.41
CA ASP A 260 16.30 1.36 10.04
C ASP A 260 15.62 0.26 9.21
N ILE A 261 14.28 0.20 9.15
CA ILE A 261 13.55 -0.64 8.20
C ILE A 261 13.90 -0.31 6.75
N LEU A 262 14.26 0.93 6.44
CA LEU A 262 14.67 1.31 5.07
C LEU A 262 16.16 1.63 4.97
N LEU A 263 16.90 1.72 6.08
CA LEU A 263 18.34 2.06 6.06
C LEU A 263 19.26 0.89 6.42
N THR A 264 18.75 -0.23 6.93
CA THR A 264 19.60 -1.38 7.26
C THR A 264 20.25 -1.93 6.00
N GLU A 265 21.58 -1.97 6.04
CA GLU A 265 22.41 -2.57 5.00
C GLU A 265 22.75 -4.03 5.31
N GLY A 266 22.76 -4.84 4.25
CA GLY A 266 23.05 -6.26 4.30
C GLY A 266 21.82 -7.13 4.48
N THR A 267 21.99 -8.43 4.22
CA THR A 267 20.93 -9.43 4.36
C THR A 267 20.80 -9.86 5.82
N LEU A 268 19.56 -9.95 6.32
CA LEU A 268 19.28 -10.54 7.62
C LEU A 268 18.87 -12.01 7.47
N GLN A 269 19.16 -12.80 8.50
CA GLN A 269 18.69 -14.17 8.62
C GLN A 269 18.07 -14.42 9.99
N ALA A 270 16.96 -15.16 10.00
CA ALA A 270 16.34 -15.63 11.22
C ALA A 270 17.13 -16.83 11.76
N ILE A 271 17.46 -16.81 13.05
CA ILE A 271 17.85 -18.00 13.80
C ILE A 271 16.56 -18.61 14.32
N ARG A 272 16.30 -19.86 13.94
CA ARG A 272 15.08 -20.57 14.32
C ARG A 272 15.39 -21.82 15.13
N LYS A 273 14.52 -22.12 16.10
CA LYS A 273 14.55 -23.35 16.90
C LYS A 273 13.30 -24.16 16.61
N SER A 274 13.47 -25.47 16.46
CA SER A 274 12.37 -26.43 16.30
C SER A 274 12.53 -27.57 17.30
N ASN A 275 11.43 -28.00 17.91
CA ASN A 275 11.41 -29.15 18.82
C ASN A 275 11.35 -30.49 18.06
N SER A 276 10.95 -30.47 16.79
CA SER A 276 11.06 -31.60 15.88
C SER A 276 12.22 -31.37 14.89
N LYS A 277 12.89 -32.46 14.47
CA LYS A 277 13.64 -32.45 13.20
C LYS A 277 12.60 -32.31 12.10
N ASN A 278 12.22 -31.08 11.79
CA ASN A 278 11.16 -30.78 10.85
C ASN A 278 11.72 -31.01 9.45
N ASN A 279 11.70 -32.28 9.01
CA ASN A 279 12.08 -32.68 7.67
C ASN A 279 10.96 -32.37 6.65
N THR A 280 9.76 -31.99 7.10
CA THR A 280 8.64 -31.63 6.22
C THR A 280 8.86 -30.25 5.61
N HIS A 281 9.02 -30.23 4.30
CA HIS A 281 9.04 -29.03 3.47
C HIS A 281 7.62 -28.56 3.20
N LEU A 282 7.44 -27.28 2.86
CA LEU A 282 6.11 -26.67 2.68
C LEU A 282 5.26 -27.35 1.59
N PHE A 283 5.88 -28.11 0.69
CA PHE A 283 5.27 -28.68 -0.50
C PHE A 283 5.57 -30.18 -0.70
N PHE A 284 6.24 -30.85 0.24
CA PHE A 284 6.51 -32.29 0.12
C PHE A 284 5.77 -33.06 1.21
N GLU A 285 4.99 -34.06 0.79
CA GLU A 285 4.10 -34.83 1.64
C GLU A 285 4.80 -36.05 2.24
N SER A 286 5.97 -36.45 1.71
CA SER A 286 6.72 -37.60 2.24
C SER A 286 8.25 -37.40 2.35
N PRO A 287 8.92 -38.06 3.32
CA PRO A 287 10.38 -38.14 3.39
C PRO A 287 11.06 -38.78 2.18
N LEU A 288 10.33 -39.57 1.38
CA LEU A 288 10.85 -40.19 0.14
C LEU A 288 10.94 -39.15 -0.98
N GLU A 289 9.92 -38.32 -1.16
CA GLU A 289 9.96 -37.16 -2.07
C GLU A 289 11.13 -36.24 -1.71
N ILE A 290 11.32 -35.95 -0.43
CA ILE A 290 12.41 -35.09 0.04
C ILE A 290 13.79 -35.63 -0.36
N ARG A 291 14.02 -36.95 -0.27
CA ARG A 291 15.29 -37.58 -0.68
C ARG A 291 15.52 -37.52 -2.19
N GLU A 292 14.46 -37.59 -3.01
CA GLU A 292 14.56 -37.39 -4.46
C GLU A 292 14.96 -35.95 -4.81
N PHE A 293 14.63 -34.98 -3.95
CA PHE A 293 14.94 -33.56 -4.12
C PHE A 293 16.14 -33.07 -3.27
N GLU A 294 16.96 -33.94 -2.67
CA GLU A 294 18.21 -33.54 -2.01
C GLU A 294 19.33 -33.13 -3.00
N GLN A 295 19.19 -33.52 -4.27
CA GLN A 295 20.09 -33.16 -5.36
C GLN A 295 19.32 -32.51 -6.51
N TYR A 296 19.31 -31.18 -6.53
CA TYR A 296 18.77 -30.43 -7.65
C TYR A 296 19.71 -30.44 -8.84
N ARG A 297 19.16 -30.26 -10.03
CA ARG A 297 19.96 -30.00 -11.23
C ARG A 297 19.79 -28.55 -11.64
N TYR A 298 20.88 -27.79 -11.58
CA TYR A 298 20.97 -26.50 -12.25
C TYR A 298 21.55 -26.75 -13.64
N GLY A 299 21.01 -26.13 -14.67
CA GLY A 299 21.32 -26.66 -16.00
C GLY A 299 20.43 -26.19 -17.11
N ASP A 300 20.93 -26.34 -18.34
CA ASP A 300 20.07 -26.83 -19.39
C ASP A 300 19.91 -28.34 -19.17
N THR A 301 18.81 -28.74 -18.51
CA THR A 301 18.52 -30.16 -18.26
C THR A 301 18.09 -30.90 -19.51
N LYS A 302 17.76 -30.19 -20.59
CA LYS A 302 17.40 -30.78 -21.89
C LYS A 302 18.63 -31.13 -22.73
N LYS A 303 19.81 -30.61 -22.40
CA LYS A 303 21.07 -30.89 -23.13
C LYS A 303 22.08 -31.65 -22.26
N LYS A 304 22.53 -32.81 -22.76
CA LYS A 304 23.52 -33.65 -22.08
C LYS A 304 24.81 -32.86 -21.81
N GLY A 305 25.33 -32.95 -20.57
CA GLY A 305 26.57 -32.28 -20.16
C GLY A 305 26.42 -30.80 -19.77
N LEU A 306 25.24 -30.19 -19.94
CA LEU A 306 24.98 -28.78 -19.61
C LEU A 306 24.18 -28.59 -18.31
N SER A 307 23.99 -29.66 -17.54
CA SER A 307 23.42 -29.63 -16.20
C SER A 307 24.41 -30.16 -15.17
N ARG A 308 24.34 -29.66 -13.94
CA ARG A 308 25.17 -30.10 -12.81
C ARG A 308 24.31 -30.25 -11.56
N ASN A 309 24.75 -31.11 -10.64
CA ASN A 309 24.09 -31.29 -9.35
C ASN A 309 24.34 -30.09 -8.44
N TRP A 310 23.32 -29.69 -7.68
CA TRP A 310 23.34 -28.62 -6.70
C TRP A 310 22.51 -29.01 -5.50
N SER A 311 23.09 -28.84 -4.32
CA SER A 311 22.42 -29.03 -3.04
C SER A 311 22.40 -27.69 -2.31
N PRO A 312 21.34 -26.87 -2.49
CA PRO A 312 21.22 -25.61 -1.79
C PRO A 312 21.11 -25.81 -0.28
N LYS A 313 21.49 -24.78 0.47
CA LYS A 313 21.25 -24.77 1.91
C LYS A 313 19.80 -24.39 2.15
N TRP A 314 19.06 -25.27 2.78
CA TRP A 314 17.67 -25.03 3.18
C TRP A 314 17.56 -23.98 4.28
N LEU A 315 16.44 -23.26 4.29
CA LEU A 315 16.11 -22.32 5.35
C LEU A 315 15.88 -23.06 6.68
N PRO A 316 16.34 -22.50 7.81
CA PRO A 316 15.97 -23.03 9.10
C PRO A 316 14.45 -22.93 9.30
N ARG A 317 13.86 -23.89 10.03
CA ARG A 317 12.42 -23.94 10.34
C ARG A 317 12.18 -23.82 11.84
N GLY A 318 10.95 -23.47 12.20
CA GLY A 318 10.50 -23.31 13.58
C GLY A 318 10.42 -21.84 14.03
N GLU A 319 10.39 -21.67 15.34
CA GLU A 319 10.18 -20.41 16.04
C GLU A 319 11.38 -19.48 15.91
N ILE A 320 11.16 -18.18 15.71
CA ILE A 320 12.26 -17.20 15.63
C ILE A 320 12.78 -16.95 17.04
N VAL A 321 14.05 -17.32 17.27
CA VAL A 321 14.75 -17.14 18.55
C VAL A 321 15.81 -16.05 18.50
N ASP A 322 16.29 -15.69 17.30
CA ASP A 322 17.08 -14.48 17.09
C ASP A 322 17.05 -14.03 15.61
N ILE A 323 17.58 -12.83 15.33
CA ILE A 323 17.80 -12.30 13.99
C ILE A 323 19.20 -11.69 13.92
N VAL A 324 20.00 -12.14 12.95
CA VAL A 324 21.40 -11.74 12.77
C VAL A 324 21.68 -11.33 11.33
N LYS A 325 22.78 -10.61 11.11
CA LYS A 325 23.28 -10.36 9.75
C LYS A 325 23.82 -11.65 9.15
N LYS A 326 23.57 -11.86 7.86
CA LYS A 326 24.09 -12.99 7.08
C LYS A 326 25.46 -12.62 6.51
N GLU A 327 26.49 -13.34 6.95
CA GLU A 327 27.88 -13.07 6.57
C GLU A 327 28.33 -13.86 5.32
N SER A 328 27.65 -14.97 5.00
CA SER A 328 28.02 -15.83 3.88
C SER A 328 26.84 -16.10 2.95
N PHE A 329 27.14 -16.12 1.65
CA PHE A 329 26.14 -16.28 0.59
C PHE A 329 26.53 -17.42 -0.32
N GLN A 330 25.55 -18.25 -0.67
CA GLN A 330 25.75 -19.28 -1.68
C GLN A 330 25.84 -18.65 -3.07
N LYS A 331 26.57 -19.33 -3.95
CA LYS A 331 26.71 -18.95 -5.35
C LYS A 331 26.22 -20.07 -6.23
N THR A 332 25.45 -19.75 -7.27
CA THR A 332 24.98 -20.73 -8.24
C THR A 332 24.96 -20.12 -9.65
N PRO A 333 25.21 -20.89 -10.72
CA PRO A 333 24.95 -20.45 -12.08
C PRO A 333 23.46 -20.19 -12.30
N TRP A 334 23.15 -19.41 -13.33
CA TRP A 334 21.77 -18.98 -13.60
C TRP A 334 21.44 -19.01 -15.08
N TYR A 335 20.15 -18.96 -15.37
CA TYR A 335 19.53 -19.18 -16.66
C TYR A 335 18.46 -18.14 -16.92
N VAL A 336 18.27 -17.83 -18.19
CA VAL A 336 17.10 -17.10 -18.69
C VAL A 336 16.40 -18.02 -19.69
N ASN A 337 15.10 -18.25 -19.47
CA ASN A 337 14.24 -18.93 -20.42
C ASN A 337 13.32 -17.87 -21.03
N ARG A 338 13.59 -17.49 -22.28
CA ARG A 338 12.72 -16.63 -23.07
C ARG A 338 12.43 -17.33 -24.38
N ASP A 339 11.15 -17.55 -24.69
CA ASP A 339 10.68 -18.06 -25.98
C ASP A 339 11.45 -19.32 -26.47
N MET A 340 11.66 -20.30 -25.58
CA MET A 340 12.35 -21.58 -25.81
C MET A 340 13.88 -21.52 -26.02
N ASN A 341 14.51 -20.34 -26.05
CA ASN A 341 15.97 -20.22 -26.14
C ASN A 341 16.59 -20.10 -24.74
N VAL A 342 17.20 -21.21 -24.29
CA VAL A 342 17.88 -21.29 -22.98
C VAL A 342 19.32 -20.80 -23.11
N PHE A 343 19.64 -19.70 -22.45
CA PHE A 343 21.02 -19.20 -22.32
C PHE A 343 21.56 -19.49 -20.92
N LEU A 344 22.59 -20.34 -20.85
CA LEU A 344 23.31 -20.66 -19.62
C LEU A 344 24.40 -19.61 -19.39
N PHE A 345 24.40 -18.98 -18.22
CA PHE A 345 25.45 -18.04 -17.84
C PHE A 345 26.31 -18.63 -16.74
N LYS A 346 27.62 -18.74 -17.02
CA LYS A 346 28.60 -19.33 -16.08
C LYS A 346 28.99 -18.40 -14.94
N SER A 347 28.69 -17.10 -15.03
CA SER A 347 28.95 -16.14 -13.96
C SER A 347 28.08 -16.46 -12.74
N PRO A 348 28.67 -16.75 -11.56
CA PRO A 348 27.90 -17.15 -10.40
C PRO A 348 27.00 -16.00 -9.90
N LEU A 349 25.71 -16.31 -9.71
CA LEU A 349 24.75 -15.46 -9.00
C LEU A 349 24.93 -15.65 -7.49
N THR A 350 24.99 -14.54 -6.75
CA THR A 350 24.95 -14.58 -5.28
C THR A 350 23.51 -14.69 -4.83
N LEU A 351 23.19 -15.72 -4.04
CA LEU A 351 21.84 -15.98 -3.57
C LEU A 351 21.50 -15.18 -2.31
N ASP A 352 20.23 -14.80 -2.15
CA ASP A 352 19.66 -14.11 -0.98
C ASP A 352 20.32 -12.75 -0.67
N LYS A 353 21.00 -12.12 -1.63
CA LYS A 353 21.66 -10.86 -1.34
C LYS A 353 20.65 -9.71 -1.48
N ASP A 354 20.34 -9.10 -0.35
CA ASP A 354 19.51 -7.91 -0.27
C ASP A 354 20.35 -6.67 -0.62
N LEU A 355 19.67 -5.60 -1.01
CA LEU A 355 20.30 -4.28 -1.15
C LEU A 355 20.24 -3.54 0.20
N VAL A 356 19.32 -2.59 0.35
CA VAL A 356 19.18 -1.74 1.54
C VAL A 356 17.71 -1.61 1.91
N GLY A 357 17.37 -2.09 3.12
CA GLY A 357 16.03 -1.95 3.65
C GLY A 357 14.99 -2.96 3.12
N ALA A 358 13.81 -2.94 3.74
CA ALA A 358 12.72 -3.88 3.52
C ALA A 358 12.14 -3.82 2.11
N ASN A 359 12.22 -2.66 1.45
CA ASN A 359 11.73 -2.45 0.10
C ASN A 359 12.66 -2.99 -0.99
N THR A 360 13.85 -3.49 -0.65
CA THR A 360 14.79 -4.06 -1.62
C THR A 360 15.42 -5.38 -1.17
N THR A 361 14.71 -6.09 -0.29
CA THR A 361 15.02 -7.51 -0.09
C THR A 361 14.78 -8.27 -1.39
N GLN A 362 15.51 -9.37 -1.61
CA GLN A 362 15.33 -10.18 -2.81
C GLN A 362 13.87 -10.66 -2.93
N ALA A 363 13.26 -11.06 -1.83
CA ALA A 363 11.86 -11.46 -1.78
C ALA A 363 10.92 -10.31 -2.17
N TYR A 364 11.15 -9.09 -1.67
CA TYR A 364 10.32 -7.94 -2.00
C TYR A 364 10.41 -7.57 -3.48
N ILE A 365 11.61 -7.57 -4.05
CA ILE A 365 11.79 -7.25 -5.48
C ILE A 365 11.15 -8.34 -6.33
N LEU A 366 11.37 -9.64 -6.04
CA LEU A 366 10.75 -10.74 -6.79
C LEU A 366 9.22 -10.65 -6.80
N ASN A 367 8.61 -10.45 -5.62
CA ASN A 367 7.16 -10.39 -5.48
C ASN A 367 6.55 -9.16 -6.18
N ASN A 368 7.32 -8.09 -6.32
CA ASN A 368 6.82 -6.82 -6.83
C ASN A 368 7.47 -6.40 -8.17
N MET A 369 8.24 -7.26 -8.83
CA MET A 369 8.87 -6.92 -10.11
C MET A 369 7.81 -6.70 -11.20
N GLY A 370 6.77 -7.53 -11.20
CA GLY A 370 5.66 -7.47 -12.15
C GLY A 370 6.08 -7.73 -13.59
N ARG A 371 7.10 -8.58 -13.79
CA ARG A 371 7.69 -8.94 -15.08
C ARG A 371 8.01 -10.42 -15.12
N ASP A 372 8.00 -10.97 -16.32
CA ASP A 372 8.39 -12.35 -16.53
C ASP A 372 9.91 -12.50 -16.36
N PRO A 373 10.39 -13.63 -15.83
CA PRO A 373 11.82 -13.83 -15.68
C PRO A 373 12.53 -13.82 -17.04
N GLY A 374 13.70 -13.20 -17.09
CA GLY A 374 14.44 -12.98 -18.33
C GLY A 374 14.13 -11.69 -19.09
N GLU A 375 13.06 -10.97 -18.73
CA GLU A 375 12.82 -9.64 -19.30
C GLU A 375 13.87 -8.64 -18.84
N ILE A 376 14.39 -7.86 -19.78
CA ILE A 376 15.41 -6.84 -19.52
C ILE A 376 14.75 -5.47 -19.55
N ASN A 377 14.96 -4.67 -18.51
CA ASN A 377 14.40 -3.33 -18.43
C ASN A 377 14.92 -2.44 -19.56
N ASN A 378 13.99 -1.72 -20.21
CA ASN A 378 14.25 -0.83 -21.34
C ASN A 378 13.79 0.62 -21.11
N GLY A 379 13.34 0.96 -19.90
CA GLY A 379 12.90 2.31 -19.51
C GLY A 379 11.55 2.75 -20.09
N GLY A 380 11.06 2.05 -21.09
CA GLY A 380 9.77 2.27 -21.74
C GLY A 380 8.69 1.35 -21.17
N LEU A 381 8.19 0.44 -22.01
CA LEU A 381 7.16 -0.53 -21.61
C LEU A 381 7.66 -1.54 -20.57
N VAL A 382 8.97 -1.83 -20.53
CA VAL A 382 9.59 -2.81 -19.63
C VAL A 382 10.40 -2.09 -18.53
N ILE A 383 9.78 -1.94 -17.36
CA ILE A 383 10.32 -1.28 -16.15
C ILE A 383 9.52 -1.77 -14.92
N PRO A 384 10.11 -1.90 -13.71
CA PRO A 384 9.43 -2.48 -12.55
C PRO A 384 8.46 -1.51 -11.84
N ARG A 385 7.39 -1.11 -12.52
CA ARG A 385 6.36 -0.19 -12.00
C ARG A 385 5.63 -0.73 -10.77
N THR A 386 5.42 -2.05 -10.74
CA THR A 386 4.74 -2.72 -9.63
C THR A 386 5.51 -2.55 -8.33
N TRP A 387 6.85 -2.53 -8.39
CA TRP A 387 7.70 -2.30 -7.23
C TRP A 387 7.51 -0.88 -6.71
N SER A 388 7.61 0.14 -7.57
CA SER A 388 7.39 1.54 -7.15
C SER A 388 6.01 1.73 -6.53
N ARG A 389 4.95 1.22 -7.18
CA ARG A 389 3.58 1.26 -6.64
C ARG A 389 3.51 0.62 -5.26
N LYS A 390 4.18 -0.52 -5.08
CA LYS A 390 4.19 -1.25 -3.81
C LYS A 390 4.97 -0.55 -2.73
N VAL A 391 6.05 0.14 -3.06
CA VAL A 391 6.74 0.98 -2.07
C VAL A 391 5.83 2.09 -1.55
N LEU A 392 5.06 2.74 -2.42
CA LEU A 392 4.06 3.76 -2.01
C LEU A 392 2.98 3.15 -1.11
N ASN A 393 2.41 2.01 -1.49
CA ASN A 393 1.35 1.36 -0.73
C ASN A 393 1.86 0.82 0.62
N ASP A 394 2.99 0.12 0.63
CA ASP A 394 3.48 -0.59 1.81
C ASP A 394 4.13 0.34 2.84
N PHE A 395 4.82 1.41 2.40
CA PHE A 395 5.59 2.29 3.28
C PHE A 395 5.00 3.69 3.45
N LEU A 396 4.12 4.14 2.56
CA LEU A 396 3.46 5.44 2.66
C LEU A 396 1.93 5.33 2.78
N CYS A 397 1.36 4.12 2.66
CA CYS A 397 -0.08 3.86 2.72
C CYS A 397 -0.84 4.67 1.65
N ARG A 398 -0.26 4.73 0.45
CA ARG A 398 -0.80 5.48 -0.68
C ARG A 398 -1.06 4.59 -1.87
N ASP A 399 -2.24 4.78 -2.44
CA ASP A 399 -2.58 4.26 -3.74
C ASP A 399 -2.27 5.29 -4.84
N LEU A 400 -2.29 4.81 -6.09
CA LEU A 400 -2.14 5.67 -7.26
C LEU A 400 -3.52 6.21 -7.67
N PRO A 401 -3.61 7.45 -8.14
CA PRO A 401 -2.50 8.38 -8.42
C PRO A 401 -1.92 9.04 -7.16
N ALA A 402 -0.59 9.19 -7.14
CA ALA A 402 0.13 9.82 -6.02
C ALA A 402 0.45 11.30 -6.25
N VAL A 403 0.03 11.86 -7.39
CA VAL A 403 0.15 13.27 -7.76
C VAL A 403 -1.12 13.74 -8.47
N ARG A 404 -1.35 15.05 -8.50
CA ARG A 404 -2.54 15.63 -9.16
C ARG A 404 -2.26 15.90 -10.64
N ILE A 405 -3.30 16.16 -11.43
CA ILE A 405 -3.14 16.37 -12.87
C ILE A 405 -2.20 17.55 -13.14
N GLU A 406 -2.32 18.64 -12.38
CA GLU A 406 -1.48 19.83 -12.51
C GLU A 406 0.02 19.55 -12.29
N ASP A 407 0.37 18.53 -11.50
CA ASP A 407 1.76 18.13 -11.25
C ASP A 407 2.39 17.42 -12.46
N THR A 408 1.55 16.88 -13.35
CA THR A 408 1.97 15.99 -14.43
C THR A 408 2.30 16.73 -15.72
N VAL A 409 1.81 17.96 -15.88
CA VAL A 409 1.84 18.71 -17.16
C VAL A 409 3.24 18.79 -17.75
N LYS A 410 4.27 19.05 -16.91
CA LYS A 410 5.67 19.15 -17.34
C LYS A 410 6.33 17.82 -17.72
N TYR A 411 5.67 16.69 -17.45
CA TYR A 411 6.17 15.34 -17.75
C TYR A 411 5.43 14.69 -18.92
N VAL A 412 4.36 15.31 -19.43
CA VAL A 412 3.62 14.81 -20.59
C VAL A 412 4.49 14.93 -21.85
N GLN A 413 4.69 13.80 -22.53
CA GLN A 413 5.44 13.70 -23.77
C GLN A 413 4.46 13.48 -24.92
N ARG A 414 4.01 14.57 -25.55
CA ARG A 414 2.98 14.55 -26.60
C ARG A 414 3.41 13.75 -27.84
N ASP A 415 4.70 13.72 -28.12
CA ASP A 415 5.34 13.01 -29.23
C ASP A 415 5.76 11.58 -28.88
N SER A 416 5.51 11.12 -27.65
CA SER A 416 5.85 9.76 -27.22
C SER A 416 5.10 8.70 -28.01
N LYS A 417 5.82 7.67 -28.44
CA LYS A 417 5.27 6.43 -29.03
C LYS A 417 4.51 5.60 -28.00
N ILE A 418 4.70 5.87 -26.71
CA ILE A 418 3.97 5.23 -25.61
C ILE A 418 2.73 6.06 -25.29
N LYS A 419 1.55 5.58 -25.74
CA LYS A 419 0.28 6.32 -25.66
C LYS A 419 -0.03 6.93 -24.29
N PHE A 420 0.25 6.22 -23.19
CA PHE A 420 -0.06 6.72 -21.85
C PHE A 420 0.79 7.94 -21.44
N ARG A 421 1.93 8.19 -22.08
CA ARG A 421 2.78 9.37 -21.77
C ARG A 421 2.30 10.65 -22.41
N SER A 422 1.46 10.54 -23.44
CA SER A 422 0.87 11.68 -24.13
C SER A 422 -0.33 12.30 -23.38
N LYS A 423 -0.79 11.68 -22.29
CA LYS A 423 -2.02 12.08 -21.57
C LYS A 423 -1.74 12.38 -20.10
N SER A 424 -2.18 13.56 -19.63
CA SER A 424 -2.01 14.00 -18.24
C SER A 424 -2.68 13.05 -17.24
N SER A 425 -3.89 12.55 -17.54
CA SER A 425 -4.62 11.61 -16.68
C SER A 425 -3.85 10.30 -16.43
N CYS A 426 -3.21 9.75 -17.45
CA CYS A 426 -2.33 8.59 -17.29
C CYS A 426 -1.05 8.94 -16.52
N MET A 427 -0.50 10.14 -16.79
CA MET A 427 0.72 10.61 -16.13
C MET A 427 0.54 10.87 -14.64
N GLN A 428 -0.68 10.95 -14.10
CA GLN A 428 -0.91 11.02 -12.64
C GLN A 428 -0.38 9.79 -11.89
N CYS A 429 -0.39 8.63 -12.54
CA CYS A 429 0.23 7.41 -12.01
C CYS A 429 1.70 7.32 -12.42
N HIS A 430 1.99 7.56 -13.70
CA HIS A 430 3.29 7.29 -14.31
C HIS A 430 4.38 8.29 -13.91
N THR A 431 4.03 9.52 -13.57
CA THR A 431 4.98 10.54 -13.10
C THR A 431 5.72 10.10 -11.84
N THR A 432 5.06 9.36 -10.95
CA THR A 432 5.70 8.82 -9.74
C THR A 432 6.41 7.50 -10.02
N ILE A 433 5.70 6.52 -10.58
CA ILE A 433 6.19 5.13 -10.57
C ILE A 433 7.30 4.85 -11.60
N ASP A 434 7.28 5.52 -12.76
CA ASP A 434 8.29 5.28 -13.81
C ASP A 434 9.67 5.82 -13.40
N PRO A 435 9.81 7.09 -12.94
CA PRO A 435 11.09 7.62 -12.48
C PRO A 435 11.62 6.90 -11.23
N MET A 436 10.74 6.57 -10.28
CA MET A 436 11.11 5.87 -9.05
C MET A 436 11.64 4.46 -9.34
N ALA A 437 11.07 3.75 -10.32
CA ALA A 437 11.51 2.41 -10.71
C ALA A 437 12.94 2.38 -11.26
N GLY A 438 13.48 3.53 -11.65
CA GLY A 438 14.86 3.71 -12.09
C GLY A 438 15.89 3.21 -11.08
N VAL A 439 15.57 3.17 -9.78
CA VAL A 439 16.52 2.74 -8.73
C VAL A 439 16.83 1.24 -8.76
N ILE A 440 15.93 0.42 -9.30
CA ILE A 440 16.12 -1.02 -9.46
C ILE A 440 16.18 -1.40 -10.96
N ARG A 441 16.52 -0.45 -11.83
CA ARG A 441 16.57 -0.68 -13.30
C ARG A 441 17.51 -1.80 -13.71
N ASN A 442 18.57 -2.02 -12.93
CA ASN A 442 19.58 -3.04 -13.17
C ASN A 442 19.16 -4.41 -12.59
N SER A 443 17.94 -4.58 -12.10
CA SER A 443 17.43 -5.88 -11.64
C SER A 443 16.83 -6.69 -12.80
N GLN A 444 16.97 -8.01 -12.74
CA GLN A 444 16.24 -8.96 -13.57
C GLN A 444 16.00 -10.24 -12.78
N ALA A 445 14.78 -10.80 -12.86
CA ALA A 445 14.56 -12.14 -12.36
C ALA A 445 15.09 -13.22 -13.31
N VAL A 446 15.70 -14.25 -12.73
CA VAL A 446 16.36 -15.36 -13.44
C VAL A 446 16.11 -16.67 -12.73
N TYR A 447 16.24 -17.77 -13.48
CA TYR A 447 16.11 -19.13 -12.98
C TYR A 447 17.47 -19.76 -12.68
N THR A 448 17.50 -20.81 -11.87
CA THR A 448 18.66 -21.69 -11.68
C THR A 448 18.70 -22.88 -12.63
N SER A 449 17.62 -23.20 -13.35
CA SER A 449 17.54 -24.36 -14.23
C SER A 449 16.50 -24.15 -15.33
N SER A 450 16.66 -24.85 -16.45
CA SER A 450 15.65 -24.94 -17.51
C SER A 450 14.55 -25.97 -17.20
N ALA A 451 14.67 -26.72 -16.10
CA ALA A 451 13.68 -27.69 -15.64
C ALA A 451 12.54 -27.03 -14.85
N GLY A 452 11.45 -27.77 -14.66
CA GLY A 452 10.32 -27.39 -13.81
C GLY A 452 10.68 -27.22 -12.32
N ASP A 453 11.83 -27.74 -11.88
CA ASP A 453 12.28 -27.73 -10.47
C ASP A 453 13.37 -26.66 -10.22
N SER A 454 13.17 -25.45 -10.75
CA SER A 454 14.14 -24.34 -10.65
C SER A 454 13.76 -23.29 -9.59
N SER A 455 14.74 -22.77 -8.85
CA SER A 455 14.53 -21.57 -8.04
C SER A 455 14.64 -20.27 -8.85
N ILE A 456 13.88 -19.25 -8.45
CA ILE A 456 13.95 -17.90 -9.02
C ILE A 456 14.70 -16.91 -8.12
N HIS A 457 15.47 -16.02 -8.74
CA HIS A 457 16.34 -15.06 -8.07
C HIS A 457 16.40 -13.73 -8.80
N ILE A 458 16.89 -12.68 -8.14
CA ILE A 458 17.23 -11.41 -8.78
C ILE A 458 18.73 -11.40 -9.09
N ARG A 459 19.07 -11.15 -10.35
CA ARG A 459 20.41 -10.72 -10.73
C ARG A 459 20.45 -9.20 -10.87
N TYR A 460 21.62 -8.63 -10.60
CA TYR A 460 21.88 -7.22 -10.84
C TYR A 460 22.93 -7.04 -11.93
N PHE A 461 22.63 -6.24 -12.94
CA PHE A 461 23.58 -5.89 -13.99
C PHE A 461 24.65 -4.93 -13.45
N LYS A 462 25.88 -5.09 -13.94
CA LYS A 462 26.96 -4.14 -13.71
C LYS A 462 26.72 -2.90 -14.56
N VAL A 463 26.80 -1.73 -13.92
CA VAL A 463 26.70 -0.44 -14.60
C VAL A 463 27.87 -0.28 -15.57
N SER A 464 27.57 0.05 -16.81
CA SER A 464 28.55 0.25 -17.90
C SER A 464 28.20 1.40 -18.84
N GLU A 465 27.05 2.04 -18.65
CA GLU A 465 26.57 3.16 -19.45
C GLU A 465 26.39 4.41 -18.59
N PRO A 466 26.44 5.63 -19.16
CA PRO A 466 26.21 6.86 -18.41
C PRO A 466 24.74 7.06 -17.99
N LYS A 467 24.49 7.96 -17.03
CA LYS A 467 23.13 8.40 -16.64
C LYS A 467 22.39 8.91 -17.89
N SER A 468 21.11 8.55 -18.01
CA SER A 468 20.25 9.09 -19.06
C SER A 468 19.82 10.52 -18.70
N ASN A 469 19.89 11.44 -19.66
CA ASN A 469 19.33 12.79 -19.49
C ASN A 469 17.80 12.79 -19.60
N ASN A 470 17.22 11.79 -20.24
CA ASN A 470 15.77 11.63 -20.33
C ASN A 470 15.26 10.79 -19.15
N LEU A 471 14.40 11.40 -18.33
CA LEU A 471 13.74 10.75 -17.19
C LEU A 471 12.75 9.67 -17.63
N LEU A 472 12.04 9.90 -18.74
CA LEU A 472 10.99 9.06 -19.29
C LEU A 472 11.33 8.73 -20.75
N THR A 473 12.19 7.74 -20.96
CA THR A 473 12.58 7.31 -22.33
C THR A 473 11.59 6.33 -22.93
N ASP A 474 11.19 6.49 -24.19
CA ASP A 474 10.27 5.57 -24.88
C ASP A 474 10.87 4.19 -25.03
N VAL A 475 12.14 4.11 -25.43
CA VAL A 475 12.91 2.88 -25.44
C VAL A 475 14.38 3.24 -25.26
N ASP A 476 15.02 2.60 -24.29
CA ASP A 476 16.46 2.58 -24.12
C ASP A 476 16.90 1.14 -23.89
N ARG A 477 17.44 0.50 -24.94
CA ARG A 477 17.86 -0.92 -24.88
C ARG A 477 18.94 -1.16 -23.83
N LYS A 478 19.66 -0.13 -23.41
CA LYS A 478 20.72 -0.20 -22.41
C LYS A 478 20.30 0.33 -21.04
N PHE A 479 19.01 0.58 -20.82
CA PHE A 479 18.49 1.16 -19.59
C PHE A 479 18.96 0.41 -18.32
N HIS A 480 18.97 -0.91 -18.36
CA HIS A 480 19.44 -1.79 -17.30
C HIS A 480 20.95 -1.71 -16.99
N LEU A 481 21.76 -1.15 -17.90
CA LEU A 481 23.21 -0.94 -17.74
C LEU A 481 23.56 0.47 -17.24
N ARG A 482 22.57 1.34 -17.09
CA ARG A 482 22.76 2.71 -16.57
C ARG A 482 22.76 2.73 -15.04
N PRO A 483 23.27 3.81 -14.41
CA PRO A 483 23.29 3.93 -12.96
C PRO A 483 21.87 3.87 -12.36
N PRO A 484 21.67 3.20 -11.21
CA PRO A 484 20.38 3.05 -10.51
C PRO A 484 19.93 4.36 -9.83
N THR A 485 19.69 5.38 -10.65
CA THR A 485 19.28 6.73 -10.26
C THR A 485 17.81 6.94 -10.63
N GLY A 486 17.20 8.02 -10.15
CA GLY A 486 15.82 8.36 -10.50
C GLY A 486 15.32 9.61 -9.81
N ARG A 487 14.01 9.75 -9.75
CA ARG A 487 13.32 10.90 -9.16
C ARG A 487 12.10 10.43 -8.39
N PHE A 488 11.90 10.99 -7.21
CA PHE A 488 10.74 10.74 -6.36
C PHE A 488 9.80 11.94 -6.47
N ILE A 489 8.69 11.75 -7.18
CA ILE A 489 7.69 12.78 -7.47
C ILE A 489 6.38 12.32 -6.83
N TYR A 490 5.98 12.97 -5.75
CA TYR A 490 4.98 12.43 -4.83
C TYR A 490 4.29 13.57 -4.06
N ARG A 491 2.97 13.56 -3.98
CA ARG A 491 2.22 14.49 -3.14
C ARG A 491 1.91 13.85 -1.79
N ASN A 492 2.36 14.49 -0.71
CA ASN A 492 2.18 13.96 0.63
C ASN A 492 0.76 14.20 1.18
N ASN A 493 0.48 13.65 2.36
CA ASN A 493 -0.84 13.74 3.00
C ASN A 493 -1.22 15.18 3.42
N ASN A 494 -0.24 16.08 3.50
CA ASN A 494 -0.47 17.51 3.72
C ASN A 494 -0.70 18.29 2.41
N GLY A 495 -0.70 17.62 1.26
CA GLY A 495 -0.86 18.23 -0.04
C GLY A 495 0.41 18.85 -0.62
N ASN A 496 1.59 18.66 -0.03
CA ASN A 496 2.84 19.21 -0.56
C ASN A 496 3.44 18.28 -1.62
N LEU A 497 3.87 18.84 -2.75
CA LEU A 497 4.59 18.09 -3.78
C LEU A 497 6.07 17.93 -3.40
N ILE A 498 6.50 16.69 -3.20
CA ILE A 498 7.91 16.29 -3.09
C ILE A 498 8.38 15.94 -4.49
N ASP A 499 9.41 16.63 -4.98
CA ASP A 499 9.98 16.43 -6.32
C ASP A 499 11.51 16.46 -6.23
N GLN A 500 12.11 15.31 -5.90
CA GLN A 500 13.55 15.19 -5.58
C GLN A 500 14.24 14.09 -6.38
N GLU A 501 15.46 14.36 -6.88
CA GLU A 501 16.31 13.33 -7.49
C GLU A 501 17.02 12.49 -6.43
N PHE A 502 17.32 11.25 -6.79
CA PHE A 502 18.14 10.35 -5.98
C PHE A 502 19.13 9.59 -6.87
N ASN A 503 20.30 9.29 -6.32
CA ASN A 503 21.37 8.63 -7.06
C ASN A 503 21.46 7.11 -6.81
N ASN A 504 20.77 6.62 -5.79
CA ASN A 504 20.79 5.22 -5.37
C ASN A 504 19.59 4.92 -4.44
N ILE A 505 19.42 3.66 -4.07
CA ILE A 505 18.34 3.22 -3.18
C ILE A 505 18.43 3.83 -1.78
N HIS A 506 19.63 4.05 -1.27
CA HIS A 506 19.81 4.61 0.06
C HIS A 506 19.33 6.07 0.13
N GLU A 507 19.61 6.88 -0.91
CA GLU A 507 19.07 8.23 -1.05
C GLU A 507 17.55 8.26 -1.21
N LEU A 508 16.98 7.39 -2.06
CA LEU A 508 15.52 7.27 -2.16
C LEU A 508 14.89 6.93 -0.80
N ASN A 509 15.47 5.98 -0.08
CA ASN A 509 15.00 5.58 1.23
C ASN A 509 15.09 6.75 2.24
N LYS A 510 16.15 7.55 2.21
CA LYS A 510 16.25 8.78 3.02
C LYS A 510 15.13 9.78 2.71
N ILE A 511 14.79 9.97 1.44
CA ILE A 511 13.67 10.85 1.02
C ILE A 511 12.36 10.32 1.61
N ILE A 512 12.07 9.02 1.45
CA ILE A 512 10.84 8.38 1.97
C ILE A 512 10.73 8.56 3.49
N ILE A 513 11.79 8.25 4.23
CA ILE A 513 11.78 8.29 5.71
C ILE A 513 11.66 9.71 6.24
N SER A 514 12.12 10.72 5.49
CA SER A 514 11.98 12.12 5.90
C SER A 514 10.52 12.60 5.91
N SER A 515 9.66 11.95 5.10
CA SER A 515 8.24 12.25 4.98
C SER A 515 7.45 11.87 6.24
N ASP A 516 6.46 12.67 6.60
CA ASP A 516 5.51 12.34 7.68
C ASP A 516 4.70 11.10 7.33
N ASP A 517 4.39 10.91 6.05
CA ASP A 517 3.57 9.81 5.54
C ASP A 517 4.18 8.44 5.86
N PHE A 518 5.50 8.34 5.94
CA PHE A 518 6.19 7.10 6.35
C PHE A 518 5.82 6.69 7.77
N TYR A 519 5.83 7.65 8.70
CA TYR A 519 5.47 7.41 10.09
C TYR A 519 3.96 7.31 10.28
N GLN A 520 3.17 8.13 9.58
CA GLN A 520 1.70 8.02 9.59
C GLN A 520 1.22 6.68 9.08
N CYS A 521 1.82 6.14 8.01
CA CYS A 521 1.46 4.82 7.49
C CYS A 521 1.72 3.72 8.51
N ALA A 522 2.89 3.73 9.15
CA ALA A 522 3.22 2.78 10.19
C ALA A 522 2.30 2.90 11.41
N THR A 523 2.03 4.13 11.88
CA THR A 523 1.07 4.39 12.95
C THR A 523 -0.33 3.91 12.60
N LYS A 524 -0.82 4.18 11.39
CA LYS A 524 -2.10 3.68 10.88
C LYS A 524 -2.17 2.16 10.97
N LYS A 525 -1.15 1.44 10.48
CA LYS A 525 -1.12 -0.03 10.49
C LYS A 525 -1.09 -0.60 11.90
N VAL A 526 -0.32 -0.01 12.82
CA VAL A 526 -0.27 -0.45 14.23
C VAL A 526 -1.58 -0.10 14.94
N LEU A 527 -2.16 1.08 14.72
CA LEU A 527 -3.44 1.46 15.28
C LEU A 527 -4.55 0.52 14.80
N TYR A 528 -4.59 0.18 13.51
CA TYR A 528 -5.51 -0.81 12.97
C TYR A 528 -5.32 -2.19 13.62
N TYR A 529 -4.08 -2.63 13.84
CA TYR A 529 -3.82 -3.88 14.56
C TYR A 529 -4.35 -3.86 16.00
N MET A 530 -4.22 -2.73 16.69
CA MET A 530 -4.63 -2.57 18.08
C MET A 530 -6.12 -2.22 18.25
N THR A 531 -6.82 -1.77 17.22
CA THR A 531 -8.20 -1.27 17.36
C THR A 531 -9.19 -1.80 16.32
N GLY A 532 -8.69 -2.31 15.19
CA GLY A 532 -9.50 -2.64 14.03
C GLY A 532 -10.00 -1.42 13.25
N ILE A 533 -9.61 -0.19 13.63
CA ILE A 533 -10.06 1.04 12.98
C ILE A 533 -9.14 1.36 11.81
N ASP A 534 -9.71 1.44 10.61
CA ASP A 534 -9.01 1.89 9.40
C ASP A 534 -9.20 3.40 9.21
N ILE A 535 -8.12 4.11 8.87
CA ILE A 535 -8.12 5.56 8.68
C ILE A 535 -7.68 5.86 7.26
N ASN A 536 -8.51 6.57 6.49
CA ASN A 536 -8.12 6.98 5.13
C ASN A 536 -7.04 8.07 5.18
N LEU A 537 -5.89 7.81 4.54
CA LEU A 537 -4.75 8.72 4.43
C LEU A 537 -4.63 9.37 3.04
N GLU A 538 -5.66 9.26 2.19
CA GLU A 538 -5.67 9.91 0.88
C GLU A 538 -5.54 11.44 0.98
N ASP A 539 -5.20 12.09 -0.14
CA ASP A 539 -5.03 13.56 -0.20
C ASP A 539 -6.40 14.22 0.05
N ASN A 540 -6.66 14.50 1.32
CA ASN A 540 -7.95 14.96 1.84
C ASN A 540 -8.29 16.40 1.45
N ILE A 541 -7.52 17.06 0.59
CA ILE A 541 -7.90 18.37 0.05
C ILE A 541 -9.20 18.26 -0.79
N PHE A 542 -9.55 17.07 -1.26
CA PHE A 542 -10.82 16.79 -1.97
C PHE A 542 -11.97 16.36 -1.05
N ASN A 543 -11.70 15.97 0.20
CA ASN A 543 -12.71 15.61 1.19
C ASN A 543 -12.78 16.71 2.25
N LYS A 544 -13.34 17.88 1.89
CA LYS A 544 -13.50 18.99 2.84
C LYS A 544 -14.60 18.76 3.89
N ASP A 545 -15.46 17.77 3.68
CA ASP A 545 -16.51 17.35 4.62
C ASP A 545 -16.14 16.03 5.30
N LEU A 546 -14.96 15.96 5.91
CA LEU A 546 -14.67 14.87 6.82
C LEU A 546 -15.64 14.96 7.99
N ASP A 547 -16.39 13.89 8.23
CA ASP A 547 -17.26 13.80 9.38
C ASP A 547 -16.44 13.96 10.70
N LYS A 548 -17.14 14.25 11.80
CA LYS A 548 -16.48 14.50 13.10
C LYS A 548 -15.61 13.32 13.55
N ARG A 549 -16.02 12.08 13.26
CA ARG A 549 -15.27 10.87 13.59
C ARG A 549 -13.98 10.80 12.76
N SER A 550 -14.06 11.01 11.45
CA SER A 550 -12.88 10.99 10.58
C SER A 550 -11.87 12.08 10.96
N THR A 551 -12.36 13.29 11.28
CA THR A 551 -11.52 14.40 11.75
C THR A 551 -10.80 14.07 13.05
N TYR A 552 -11.51 13.51 14.03
CA TYR A 552 -10.93 13.07 15.29
C TYR A 552 -9.87 11.97 15.08
N LEU A 553 -10.18 10.92 14.32
CA LEU A 553 -9.25 9.82 14.07
C LEU A 553 -7.97 10.29 13.37
N LEU A 554 -8.08 11.20 12.41
CA LEU A 554 -6.92 11.83 11.78
C LEU A 554 -6.08 12.65 12.75
N SER A 555 -6.70 13.33 13.72
CA SER A 555 -5.97 14.05 14.77
C SER A 555 -5.21 13.09 15.69
N VAL A 556 -5.85 12.00 16.14
CA VAL A 556 -5.21 10.95 16.94
C VAL A 556 -4.04 10.33 16.17
N LEU A 557 -4.25 9.99 14.89
CA LEU A 557 -3.21 9.44 14.02
C LEU A 557 -2.03 10.41 13.89
N LYS A 558 -2.30 11.69 13.67
CA LYS A 558 -1.27 12.72 13.53
C LYS A 558 -0.44 12.84 14.80
N ASP A 559 -1.08 12.99 15.95
CA ASP A 559 -0.40 13.15 17.25
C ASP A 559 0.46 11.93 17.60
N LEU A 560 -0.06 10.72 17.38
CA LEU A 560 0.69 9.48 17.56
C LEU A 560 1.87 9.38 16.59
N SER A 561 1.67 9.75 15.32
CA SER A 561 2.73 9.69 14.30
C SER A 561 3.86 10.69 14.58
N GLU A 562 3.56 11.88 15.11
CA GLU A 562 4.57 12.88 15.48
C GLU A 562 5.43 12.42 16.66
N LYS A 563 4.79 11.83 17.69
CA LYS A 563 5.51 11.19 18.81
C LYS A 563 6.38 10.04 18.32
N PHE A 564 5.84 9.19 17.44
CA PHE A 564 6.57 8.07 16.87
C PHE A 564 7.73 8.50 15.98
N LYS A 565 7.58 9.56 15.17
CA LYS A 565 8.66 10.13 14.36
C LYS A 565 9.82 10.60 15.23
N LYS A 566 9.52 11.23 16.37
CA LYS A 566 10.53 11.71 17.34
C LYS A 566 11.25 10.57 18.06
N SER A 567 10.51 9.57 18.53
CA SER A 567 11.10 8.45 19.31
C SER A 567 11.77 7.42 18.41
N GLY A 568 11.18 7.13 17.25
CA GLY A 568 11.55 6.00 16.40
C GLY A 568 11.28 4.63 17.02
N ASP A 569 10.64 4.53 18.19
CA ASP A 569 10.44 3.27 18.92
C ASP A 569 9.00 2.78 18.77
N MET A 570 8.84 1.63 18.10
CA MET A 570 7.52 1.04 17.86
C MET A 570 6.86 0.50 19.14
N LYS A 571 7.63 0.11 20.16
CA LYS A 571 7.07 -0.29 21.46
C LYS A 571 6.46 0.91 22.17
N LEU A 572 7.11 2.08 22.06
CA LEU A 572 6.55 3.33 22.57
C LEU A 572 5.32 3.79 21.79
N LEU A 573 5.28 3.57 20.47
CA LEU A 573 4.06 3.81 19.69
C LEU A 573 2.87 2.97 20.20
N ILE A 574 3.09 1.68 20.47
CA ILE A 574 2.04 0.81 21.04
C ILE A 574 1.61 1.32 22.43
N TYR A 575 2.57 1.70 23.28
CA TYR A 575 2.30 2.34 24.57
C TYR A 575 1.44 3.60 24.43
N ASP A 576 1.78 4.48 23.48
CA ASP A 576 1.06 5.72 23.22
C ASP A 576 -0.36 5.46 22.70
N ILE A 577 -0.56 4.45 21.85
CA ILE A 577 -1.89 4.01 21.40
C ILE A 577 -2.76 3.58 22.58
N ILE A 578 -2.21 2.76 23.50
CA ILE A 578 -2.96 2.27 24.66
C ILE A 578 -3.36 3.40 25.61
N ASN A 579 -2.55 4.47 25.68
CA ASN A 579 -2.84 5.66 26.49
C ASN A 579 -3.86 6.62 25.86
N THR A 580 -4.33 6.37 24.63
CA THR A 580 -5.39 7.19 24.05
C THR A 580 -6.72 6.93 24.75
N ASP A 581 -7.58 7.95 24.82
CA ASP A 581 -8.95 7.78 25.34
C ASP A 581 -9.71 6.75 24.49
N LEU A 582 -9.51 6.79 23.16
CA LEU A 582 -10.04 5.83 22.20
C LEU A 582 -9.83 4.38 22.63
N TYR A 583 -8.59 4.02 23.00
CA TYR A 583 -8.24 2.65 23.36
C TYR A 583 -8.81 2.22 24.73
N GLN A 584 -9.08 3.19 25.60
CA GLN A 584 -9.61 2.95 26.95
C GLN A 584 -11.14 2.80 26.99
N GLN A 585 -11.84 3.01 25.86
CA GLN A 585 -13.28 2.81 25.76
C GLN A 585 -13.66 1.37 25.35
N GLU A 586 -14.82 0.91 25.81
CA GLU A 586 -15.52 -0.24 25.24
C GLU A 586 -15.80 0.01 23.75
N ASP A 587 -15.58 -1.02 22.92
CA ASP A 587 -15.72 -0.97 21.46
C ASP A 587 -15.05 0.27 20.81
N PHE A 588 -13.94 0.73 21.40
CA PHE A 588 -13.21 1.92 20.95
C PHE A 588 -14.11 3.16 20.80
N GLY A 589 -15.12 3.29 21.65
CA GLY A 589 -16.08 4.39 21.62
C GLY A 589 -17.08 4.34 20.47
N GLY A 590 -17.29 3.16 19.85
CA GLY A 590 -18.15 2.99 18.68
C GLY A 590 -17.56 3.56 17.39
N LEU A 591 -16.24 3.77 17.36
CA LEU A 591 -15.51 4.30 16.22
C LEU A 591 -14.91 3.22 15.32
N ARG A 592 -15.33 1.96 15.50
CA ARG A 592 -14.99 0.85 14.62
C ARG A 592 -15.74 0.93 13.28
#